data_AF-A0A2T7NVT6-F1
#
_entry.id   AF-A0A2T7NVT6-F1
#
_cell.length_a   1.000
_cell.length_b   1.000
_cell.length_c   1.000
_cell.angle_alpha   90.00
_cell.angle_beta   90.00
_cell.angle_gamma   90.00
#
_symmetry.space_group_name_H-M   'P 1'
#
loop_
_entity.id
_entity.type
_entity.pdbx_description
1 polymer ?
#
loop_
_entity_poly.entity_id
_entity_poly.type
_entity_poly.pdbx_seq_one_letter_code
_entity_poly.pdbx_strand_id
1 'polypeptide(L)'
;MRDTMSAKATTLPRITPMATPTPRSFSADREMYGPYPPPELTSIWDHMKIPQRINPLAPPIPKRRINASWETVDQHWHNDKRRIIMQQREHSRFHSAWSKPFYGSPADQEAYRKHFREVLKQQMSDQDALKRQQLKDKVRESEAAVEYDRQCLVQDYEAFSKKNDYLKQYRDENKRFMESQWQQRRIERMLENHYDREVLRYNPINWSGTLK
;
A
#
# COMPACT_ATOMS: atom_id res chain seq x y z
N MET A 1 27.68 -2.47 -22.53
CA MET A 1 26.27 -2.11 -22.35
C MET A 1 26.12 -1.45 -20.98
N ARG A 2 26.03 -0.12 -20.95
CA ARG A 2 25.76 0.66 -19.72
C ARG A 2 24.68 1.66 -20.10
N ASP A 3 23.47 1.42 -19.62
CA ASP A 3 22.32 2.27 -19.90
C ASP A 3 22.31 3.48 -18.97
N THR A 4 22.24 4.65 -19.56
CA THR A 4 22.10 5.95 -18.91
C THR A 4 20.61 6.27 -18.78
N MET A 5 20.11 6.35 -17.55
CA MET A 5 18.73 6.80 -17.31
C MET A 5 18.66 8.34 -17.38
N SER A 6 17.96 8.80 -18.42
CA SER A 6 17.66 10.21 -18.73
C SER A 6 16.49 10.70 -17.89
N ALA A 7 16.72 11.72 -17.05
CA ALA A 7 15.70 12.39 -16.25
C ALA A 7 14.88 13.36 -17.13
N LYS A 8 13.57 13.14 -17.23
CA LYS A 8 12.63 14.02 -17.94
C LYS A 8 12.25 15.20 -17.04
N ALA A 9 12.54 16.41 -17.50
CA ALA A 9 12.10 17.67 -16.88
C ALA A 9 10.64 17.96 -17.21
N THR A 10 9.82 18.27 -16.20
CA THR A 10 8.44 18.71 -16.34
C THR A 10 8.38 20.24 -16.34
N THR A 11 8.04 20.84 -17.48
CA THR A 11 7.79 22.29 -17.62
C THR A 11 6.30 22.59 -17.50
N LEU A 12 5.93 23.46 -16.57
CA LEU A 12 4.55 23.97 -16.40
C LEU A 12 4.29 25.16 -17.35
N PRO A 13 3.03 25.38 -17.80
CA PRO A 13 2.71 26.43 -18.76
C PRO A 13 2.60 27.83 -18.15
N ARG A 14 2.95 28.83 -18.96
CA ARG A 14 3.04 30.26 -18.67
C ARG A 14 1.67 30.95 -18.73
N ILE A 15 1.25 31.58 -17.63
CA ILE A 15 0.04 32.41 -17.55
C ILE A 15 0.41 33.86 -17.84
N THR A 16 -0.21 34.47 -18.85
CA THR A 16 -0.16 35.92 -19.13
C THR A 16 -1.35 36.62 -18.47
N PRO A 17 -1.16 37.67 -17.64
CA PRO A 17 -2.28 38.48 -17.17
C PRO A 17 -2.65 39.60 -18.15
N MET A 18 -3.97 39.79 -18.29
CA MET A 18 -4.65 40.82 -19.07
C MET A 18 -4.40 42.23 -18.54
N ALA A 19 -4.36 43.20 -19.46
CA ALA A 19 -4.38 44.63 -19.16
C ALA A 19 -5.75 45.07 -18.62
N THR A 20 -5.76 46.02 -17.68
CA THR A 20 -6.98 46.68 -17.19
C THR A 20 -6.72 48.19 -17.09
N PRO A 21 -7.70 49.05 -17.45
CA PRO A 21 -7.45 50.44 -17.83
C PRO A 21 -7.44 51.40 -16.64
N THR A 22 -6.73 52.52 -16.81
CA THR A 22 -6.67 53.67 -15.91
C THR A 22 -7.97 54.49 -15.94
N PRO A 23 -8.50 54.93 -14.79
CA PRO A 23 -9.42 56.06 -14.73
C PRO A 23 -8.71 57.35 -14.31
N ARG A 24 -9.30 58.43 -14.80
CA ARG A 24 -8.85 59.81 -14.83
C ARG A 24 -8.94 60.49 -13.47
N SER A 25 -8.04 61.45 -13.30
CA SER A 25 -8.00 62.49 -12.27
C SER A 25 -9.32 63.29 -12.22
N PHE A 26 -9.91 63.40 -11.03
CA PHE A 26 -10.87 64.44 -10.69
C PHE A 26 -10.22 65.47 -9.76
N SER A 27 -10.50 66.71 -10.10
CA SER A 27 -10.04 67.95 -9.48
C SER A 27 -10.64 68.15 -8.08
N ALA A 28 -9.92 68.92 -7.29
CA ALA A 28 -10.14 69.23 -5.88
C ALA A 28 -11.49 69.87 -5.56
N ASP A 29 -12.04 69.51 -4.41
CA ASP A 29 -12.83 70.40 -3.57
C ASP A 29 -12.48 70.21 -2.09
N ARG A 30 -12.68 71.31 -1.37
CA ARG A 30 -11.99 71.76 -0.16
C ARG A 30 -12.60 71.15 1.10
N GLU A 31 -12.04 70.06 1.59
CA GLU A 31 -12.28 69.57 2.96
C GLU A 31 -11.20 70.09 3.91
N MET A 32 -11.64 70.72 5.00
CA MET A 32 -10.84 71.37 6.04
C MET A 32 -10.01 70.40 6.89
N TYR A 33 -10.07 69.10 6.56
CA TYR A 33 -9.20 68.04 7.03
C TYR A 33 -8.63 67.35 5.79
N GLY A 34 -7.31 67.34 5.61
CA GLY A 34 -6.68 66.58 4.53
C GLY A 34 -6.99 65.09 4.65
N PRO A 35 -6.98 64.31 3.55
CA PRO A 35 -7.28 62.88 3.59
C PRO A 35 -6.35 62.18 4.57
N TYR A 36 -6.96 61.46 5.52
CA TYR A 36 -6.23 60.67 6.51
C TYR A 36 -6.01 59.25 5.96
N PRO A 37 -4.81 58.65 6.12
CA PRO A 37 -3.62 59.20 6.77
C PRO A 37 -2.82 60.18 5.89
N PRO A 38 -2.09 61.15 6.50
CA PRO A 38 -1.19 62.07 5.80
C PRO A 38 -0.27 61.37 4.78
N PRO A 39 -0.02 61.96 3.59
CA PRO A 39 0.87 61.38 2.57
C PRO A 39 2.27 61.02 3.09
N GLU A 40 2.73 61.78 4.08
CA GLU A 40 3.99 61.58 4.81
C GLU A 40 4.08 60.22 5.52
N LEU A 41 2.95 59.60 5.87
CA LEU A 41 2.89 58.26 6.47
C LEU A 41 2.70 57.13 5.44
N THR A 42 2.34 57.45 4.21
CA THR A 42 2.12 56.47 3.12
C THR A 42 3.33 56.27 2.22
N SER A 43 4.32 57.19 2.26
CA SER A 43 5.56 57.02 1.52
C SER A 43 6.55 56.13 2.26
N ILE A 44 6.14 54.88 2.55
CA ILE A 44 7.06 53.81 2.96
C ILE A 44 7.97 53.37 1.78
N TRP A 45 7.60 53.79 0.56
CA TRP A 45 8.24 53.36 -0.68
C TRP A 45 9.24 54.37 -1.26
N ASP A 46 9.24 55.67 -0.89
CA ASP A 46 10.26 56.62 -1.39
C ASP A 46 11.63 56.47 -0.71
N HIS A 47 11.72 55.79 0.43
CA HIS A 47 13.00 55.47 1.07
C HIS A 47 13.60 54.15 0.59
N MET A 48 12.90 53.39 -0.24
CA MET A 48 13.49 52.27 -0.98
C MET A 48 14.31 52.83 -2.14
N LYS A 49 15.56 53.24 -1.87
CA LYS A 49 16.53 53.52 -2.94
C LYS A 49 16.75 52.22 -3.73
N ILE A 50 16.01 52.06 -4.82
CA ILE A 50 16.23 50.97 -5.78
C ILE A 50 17.70 51.09 -6.22
N PRO A 51 18.53 50.05 -6.04
CA PRO A 51 19.92 50.13 -6.45
C PRO A 51 19.97 50.41 -7.95
N GLN A 52 20.73 51.43 -8.35
CA GLN A 52 20.89 51.78 -9.76
C GLN A 52 21.43 50.57 -10.52
N ARG A 53 20.85 50.29 -11.69
CA ARG A 53 21.31 49.20 -12.56
C ARG A 53 22.79 49.44 -12.91
N ILE A 54 23.65 48.53 -12.49
CA ILE A 54 25.10 48.62 -12.72
C ILE A 54 25.36 48.35 -14.20
N ASN A 55 26.05 49.28 -14.87
CA ASN A 55 26.47 49.10 -16.25
C ASN A 55 27.65 48.09 -16.29
N PRO A 56 27.52 46.92 -16.94
CA PRO A 56 28.58 45.91 -16.98
C PRO A 56 29.83 46.39 -17.74
N LEU A 57 29.73 47.40 -18.60
CA LEU A 57 30.87 47.97 -19.34
C LEU A 57 31.58 49.10 -18.58
N ALA A 58 31.03 49.58 -17.46
CA ALA A 58 31.62 50.62 -16.64
C ALA A 58 31.30 50.39 -15.16
N PRO A 59 31.99 49.44 -14.48
CA PRO A 59 31.78 49.21 -13.06
C PRO A 59 32.18 50.46 -12.26
N PRO A 60 31.40 50.82 -11.21
CA PRO A 60 31.71 51.98 -10.38
C PRO A 60 33.04 51.80 -9.65
N ILE A 61 33.77 52.91 -9.48
CA ILE A 61 35.08 52.95 -8.81
C ILE A 61 34.94 52.31 -7.42
N PRO A 62 35.79 51.33 -7.05
CA PRO A 62 35.68 50.66 -5.75
C PRO A 62 35.87 51.69 -4.64
N LYS A 63 34.83 51.86 -3.80
CA LYS A 63 34.94 52.66 -2.57
C LYS A 63 36.00 52.02 -1.68
N ARG A 64 36.89 52.83 -1.10
CA ARG A 64 37.96 52.38 -0.19
C ARG A 64 37.39 51.35 0.79
N ARG A 65 37.99 50.16 0.84
CA ARG A 65 37.65 49.13 1.83
C ARG A 65 37.88 49.75 3.21
N ILE A 66 36.80 50.06 3.91
CA ILE A 66 36.86 50.26 5.35
C ILE A 66 37.27 48.89 5.87
N ASN A 67 38.43 48.81 6.52
CA ASN A 67 38.88 47.62 7.23
C ASN A 67 37.91 47.40 8.42
N ALA A 68 36.72 46.88 8.13
CA ALA A 68 35.88 46.24 9.13
C ALA A 68 36.62 44.96 9.51
N SER A 69 37.09 44.90 10.76
CA SER A 69 37.75 43.71 11.28
C SER A 69 36.83 42.50 11.04
N TRP A 70 37.33 41.46 10.38
CA TRP A 70 36.64 40.16 10.23
C TRP A 70 36.64 39.38 11.55
N GLU A 71 36.60 40.09 12.67
CA GLU A 71 36.71 39.55 14.01
C GLU A 71 35.32 39.08 14.44
N THR A 72 35.05 37.81 14.17
CA THR A 72 33.84 37.10 14.62
C THR A 72 33.86 36.80 16.13
N VAL A 73 34.49 37.64 16.95
CA VAL A 73 34.80 37.38 18.36
C VAL A 73 33.53 37.09 19.17
N ASP A 74 32.47 37.88 18.99
CA ASP A 74 31.20 37.69 19.70
C ASP A 74 30.50 36.38 19.30
N GLN A 75 30.50 36.05 18.00
CA GLN A 75 29.90 34.81 17.52
C GLN A 75 30.68 33.58 18.00
N HIS A 76 32.01 33.68 18.08
CA HIS A 76 32.87 32.63 18.65
C HIS A 76 32.61 32.47 20.14
N TRP A 77 32.48 33.57 20.89
CA TRP A 77 32.13 33.56 22.30
C TRP A 77 30.78 32.88 22.58
N HIS A 78 29.74 33.18 21.79
CA HIS A 78 28.44 32.54 21.92
C HIS A 78 28.49 31.03 21.62
N ASN A 79 29.25 30.63 20.61
CA ASN A 79 29.44 29.23 20.25
C ASN A 79 30.22 28.47 21.34
N ASP A 80 31.28 29.07 21.88
CA ASP A 80 32.06 28.50 22.98
C ASP A 80 31.24 28.37 24.26
N LYS A 81 30.45 29.39 24.61
CA LYS A 81 29.52 29.35 25.74
C LYS A 81 28.50 28.23 25.57
N ARG A 82 27.92 28.08 24.37
CA ARG A 82 26.97 26.99 24.07
C ARG A 82 27.65 25.63 24.20
N ARG A 83 28.85 25.46 23.66
CA ARG A 83 29.64 24.21 23.76
C ARG A 83 29.84 23.82 25.22
N ILE A 84 30.27 24.76 26.06
CA ILE A 84 30.53 24.52 27.49
C ILE A 84 29.25 24.11 28.22
N ILE A 85 28.14 24.81 27.98
CA ILE A 85 26.85 24.47 28.60
C ILE A 85 26.38 23.07 28.19
N MET A 86 26.52 22.70 26.91
CA MET A 86 26.16 21.36 26.45
C MET A 86 27.05 20.29 27.09
N GLN A 87 28.36 20.52 27.19
CA GLN A 87 29.28 19.60 27.87
C GLN A 87 28.91 19.42 29.35
N GLN A 88 28.58 20.50 30.06
CA GLN A 88 28.15 20.45 31.46
C GLN A 88 26.83 19.71 31.64
N ARG A 89 25.86 19.91 30.73
CA ARG A 89 24.58 19.20 30.74
C ARG A 89 24.77 17.70 30.52
N GLU A 90 25.57 17.33 29.53
CA GLU A 90 25.89 15.92 29.26
C GLU A 90 26.58 15.28 30.45
N HIS A 91 27.62 15.93 30.99
CA HIS A 91 28.31 15.48 32.19
C HIS A 91 27.33 15.28 33.36
N SER A 92 26.44 16.24 33.59
CA SER A 92 25.43 16.16 34.65
C SER A 92 24.41 15.03 34.40
N ARG A 93 24.00 14.80 33.14
CA ARG A 93 23.10 13.69 32.79
C ARG A 93 23.74 12.33 33.06
N PHE A 94 24.97 12.13 32.59
CA PHE A 94 25.69 10.89 32.85
C PHE A 94 25.92 10.70 34.35
N HIS A 95 26.42 11.72 35.04
CA HIS A 95 26.71 11.61 36.46
C HIS A 95 25.45 11.33 37.29
N SER A 96 24.34 12.01 37.01
CA SER A 96 23.06 11.79 37.72
C SER A 96 22.41 10.44 37.43
N ALA A 97 22.66 9.83 36.27
CA ALA A 97 22.17 8.49 35.96
C ALA A 97 22.94 7.40 36.72
N TRP A 98 24.27 7.53 36.81
CA TRP A 98 25.14 6.52 37.42
C TRP A 98 25.36 6.70 38.91
N SER A 99 25.14 7.90 39.47
CA SER A 99 25.31 8.15 40.90
C SER A 99 24.18 7.54 41.74
N LYS A 100 22.93 7.58 41.25
CA LYS A 100 21.74 7.14 42.00
C LYS A 100 21.81 5.70 42.56
N PRO A 101 22.32 4.69 41.82
CA PRO A 101 22.34 3.31 42.32
C PRO A 101 23.32 3.07 43.48
N PHE A 102 24.42 3.82 43.55
CA PHE A 102 25.54 3.54 44.47
C PHE A 102 25.77 4.66 45.49
N TYR A 103 25.57 5.92 45.09
CA TYR A 103 25.89 7.11 45.87
C TYR A 103 24.66 8.01 46.11
N GLY A 104 23.47 7.61 45.68
CA GLY A 104 22.21 8.31 45.93
C GLY A 104 21.71 8.13 47.36
N SER A 105 20.68 8.90 47.73
CA SER A 105 19.95 8.70 48.98
C SER A 105 19.40 7.26 49.05
N PRO A 106 19.23 6.65 50.25
CA PRO A 106 18.59 5.34 50.37
C PRO A 106 17.25 5.23 49.62
N ALA A 107 16.48 6.33 49.57
CA ALA A 107 15.24 6.39 48.79
C ALA A 107 15.47 6.26 47.27
N ASP A 108 16.52 6.90 46.74
CA ASP A 108 16.86 6.85 45.31
C ASP A 108 17.39 5.47 44.91
N GLN A 109 18.20 4.84 45.78
CA GLN A 109 18.70 3.49 45.57
C GLN A 109 17.56 2.48 45.51
N GLU A 110 16.58 2.60 46.42
CA GLU A 110 15.43 1.70 46.43
C GLU A 110 14.50 1.95 45.24
N ALA A 111 14.29 3.21 44.84
CA ALA A 111 13.54 3.54 43.62
C ALA A 111 14.19 2.93 42.37
N TYR A 112 15.52 2.98 42.25
CA TYR A 112 16.26 2.33 41.18
C TYR A 112 16.05 0.82 41.19
N ARG A 113 16.26 0.14 42.33
CA ARG A 113 16.06 -1.32 42.46
C ARG A 113 14.62 -1.73 42.18
N LYS A 114 13.65 -0.93 42.62
CA LYS A 114 12.22 -1.14 42.35
C LYS A 114 11.93 -1.08 40.85
N HIS A 115 12.44 -0.08 40.14
CA HIS A 115 12.27 0.03 38.69
C HIS A 115 12.76 -1.23 37.96
N PHE A 116 13.96 -1.74 38.28
CA PHE A 116 14.46 -2.95 37.61
C PHE A 116 13.63 -4.20 37.94
N ARG A 117 13.15 -4.34 39.18
CA ARG A 117 12.23 -5.42 39.54
C ARG A 117 10.92 -5.34 38.75
N GLU A 118 10.37 -4.14 38.58
CA GLU A 118 9.14 -3.93 37.81
C GLU A 118 9.34 -4.26 36.32
N VAL A 119 10.45 -3.81 35.72
CA VAL A 119 10.79 -4.12 34.33
C VAL A 119 10.96 -5.63 34.14
N LEU A 120 11.66 -6.31 35.04
CA LEU A 120 11.83 -7.76 34.96
C LEU A 120 10.49 -8.50 35.09
N LYS A 121 9.62 -8.07 36.01
CA LYS A 121 8.26 -8.63 36.14
C LYS A 121 7.47 -8.44 34.85
N GLN A 122 7.55 -7.24 34.25
CA GLN A 122 6.88 -6.96 32.98
C GLN A 122 7.40 -7.86 31.86
N GLN A 123 8.74 -7.98 31.72
CA GLN A 123 9.36 -8.84 30.72
C GLN A 123 8.94 -10.32 30.88
N MET A 124 8.89 -10.82 32.12
CA MET A 124 8.42 -12.18 32.39
C MET A 124 6.95 -12.36 32.01
N SER A 125 6.10 -11.38 32.34
CA SER A 125 4.67 -11.38 31.99
C SER A 125 4.47 -11.36 30.47
N ASP A 126 5.19 -10.49 29.77
CA ASP A 126 5.10 -10.36 28.30
C ASP A 126 5.57 -11.64 27.61
N GLN A 127 6.66 -12.24 28.11
CA GLN A 127 7.17 -13.50 27.57
C GLN A 127 6.19 -14.66 27.81
N ASP A 128 5.54 -14.73 28.96
CA ASP A 128 4.51 -15.73 29.24
C ASP A 128 3.28 -15.53 28.35
N ALA A 129 2.81 -14.29 28.19
CA ALA A 129 1.72 -13.94 27.29
C ALA A 129 2.02 -14.35 25.84
N LEU A 130 3.23 -14.05 25.37
CA LEU A 130 3.70 -14.44 24.04
C LEU A 130 3.69 -15.96 23.86
N LYS A 131 4.22 -16.72 24.83
CA LYS A 131 4.22 -18.19 24.78
C LYS A 131 2.80 -18.76 24.74
N ARG A 132 1.88 -18.21 25.55
CA ARG A 132 0.47 -18.62 25.55
C ARG A 132 -0.18 -18.33 24.20
N GLN A 133 0.09 -17.18 23.59
CA GLN A 133 -0.42 -16.85 22.27
C GLN A 133 0.12 -17.79 21.20
N GLN A 134 1.43 -18.03 21.19
CA GLN A 134 2.06 -18.99 20.26
C GLN A 134 1.47 -20.40 20.39
N LEU A 135 1.18 -20.85 21.61
CA LEU A 135 0.52 -22.14 21.82
C LEU A 135 -0.89 -22.14 21.23
N LYS A 136 -1.69 -21.09 21.49
CA LYS A 136 -3.04 -20.96 20.93
C LYS A 136 -3.02 -20.95 19.40
N ASP A 137 -2.09 -20.23 18.80
CA ASP A 137 -1.94 -20.15 17.35
C ASP A 137 -1.58 -21.52 16.76
N LYS A 138 -0.64 -22.26 17.38
CA LYS A 138 -0.27 -23.62 16.96
C LYS A 138 -1.42 -24.61 17.08
N VAL A 139 -2.20 -24.53 18.17
CA VAL A 139 -3.37 -25.39 18.35
C VAL A 139 -4.40 -25.10 17.24
N ARG A 140 -4.71 -23.82 16.99
CA ARG A 140 -5.63 -23.42 15.92
C ARG A 140 -5.15 -23.88 14.54
N GLU A 141 -3.87 -23.73 14.24
CA GLU A 141 -3.28 -24.20 12.98
C GLU A 141 -3.41 -25.72 12.82
N SER A 142 -3.14 -26.46 13.90
CA SER A 142 -3.26 -27.93 13.92
C SER A 142 -4.71 -28.38 13.73
N GLU A 143 -5.66 -27.74 14.43
CA GLU A 143 -7.10 -28.00 14.29
C GLU A 143 -7.57 -27.74 12.85
N ALA A 144 -7.12 -26.64 12.25
CA ALA A 144 -7.45 -26.31 10.86
C ALA A 144 -6.88 -27.36 9.87
N ALA A 145 -5.67 -27.86 10.10
CA ALA A 145 -5.07 -28.90 9.27
C ALA A 145 -5.85 -30.23 9.37
N VAL A 146 -6.22 -30.66 10.58
CA VAL A 146 -7.03 -31.87 10.77
C VAL A 146 -8.41 -31.74 10.12
N GLU A 147 -9.05 -30.58 10.25
CA GLU A 147 -10.35 -30.34 9.62
C GLU A 147 -10.25 -30.33 8.09
N TYR A 148 -9.17 -29.77 7.53
CA TYR A 148 -8.91 -29.84 6.10
C TYR A 148 -8.76 -31.29 5.61
N ASP A 149 -7.97 -32.10 6.31
CA ASP A 149 -7.78 -33.51 5.96
C ASP A 149 -9.11 -34.28 6.02
N ARG A 150 -9.93 -34.00 7.04
CA ARG A 150 -11.28 -34.58 7.17
C ARG A 150 -12.15 -34.20 5.97
N GLN A 151 -12.11 -32.95 5.52
CA GLN A 151 -12.87 -32.49 4.36
C GLN A 151 -12.40 -33.17 3.08
N CYS A 152 -11.09 -33.34 2.88
CA CYS A 152 -10.54 -34.07 1.73
C CYS A 152 -11.05 -35.52 1.69
N LEU A 153 -11.05 -36.23 2.81
CA LEU A 153 -11.56 -37.61 2.88
C LEU A 153 -13.05 -37.70 2.51
N VAL A 154 -13.86 -36.73 2.97
CA VAL A 154 -15.29 -36.66 2.61
C VAL A 154 -15.45 -36.40 1.12
N GLN A 155 -14.69 -35.46 0.55
CA GLN A 155 -14.75 -35.14 -0.88
C GLN A 155 -14.33 -36.33 -1.75
N ASP A 156 -13.27 -37.05 -1.37
CA ASP A 156 -12.81 -38.24 -2.07
C ASP A 156 -13.88 -39.35 -2.05
N TYR A 157 -14.51 -39.55 -0.89
CA TYR A 157 -15.61 -40.50 -0.76
C TYR A 157 -16.81 -40.12 -1.64
N GLU A 158 -17.21 -38.85 -1.64
CA GLU A 158 -18.27 -38.37 -2.51
C GLU A 158 -17.91 -38.52 -3.99
N ALA A 159 -16.69 -38.19 -4.38
CA ALA A 159 -16.22 -38.33 -5.75
C ALA A 159 -16.24 -39.79 -6.20
N PHE A 160 -15.81 -40.70 -5.32
CA PHE A 160 -15.91 -42.14 -5.54
C PHE A 160 -17.36 -42.60 -5.73
N SER A 161 -18.28 -42.18 -4.84
CA SER A 161 -19.70 -42.52 -4.96
C SER A 161 -20.30 -41.99 -6.25
N LYS A 162 -20.10 -40.71 -6.56
CA LYS A 162 -20.59 -40.07 -7.79
C LYS A 162 -20.10 -40.81 -9.04
N LYS A 163 -18.82 -41.17 -9.09
CA LYS A 163 -18.25 -41.95 -10.19
C LYS A 163 -18.88 -43.34 -10.30
N ASN A 164 -19.06 -44.03 -9.18
CA ASN A 164 -19.67 -45.35 -9.16
C ASN A 164 -21.13 -45.31 -9.65
N ASP A 165 -21.90 -44.32 -9.19
CA ASP A 165 -23.29 -44.14 -9.59
C ASP A 165 -23.41 -43.80 -11.07
N TYR A 166 -22.54 -42.92 -11.58
CA TYR A 166 -22.43 -42.64 -13.01
C TYR A 166 -22.16 -43.91 -13.84
N LEU A 167 -21.18 -44.72 -13.44
CA LEU A 167 -20.84 -45.96 -14.16
C LEU A 167 -21.97 -47.00 -14.11
N LYS A 168 -22.68 -47.11 -12.99
CA LYS A 168 -23.86 -47.97 -12.86
C LYS A 168 -24.98 -47.50 -13.80
N GLN A 169 -25.29 -46.20 -13.81
CA GLN A 169 -26.28 -45.63 -14.71
C GLN A 169 -25.92 -45.90 -16.17
N TYR A 170 -24.67 -45.62 -16.56
CA TYR A 170 -24.19 -45.87 -17.92
C TYR A 170 -24.29 -47.35 -18.32
N ARG A 171 -23.93 -48.27 -17.43
CA ARG A 171 -24.09 -49.71 -17.65
C ARG A 171 -25.56 -50.08 -17.87
N ASP A 172 -26.45 -49.59 -17.03
CA ASP A 172 -27.87 -49.94 -17.06
C ASP A 172 -28.55 -49.34 -18.30
N GLU A 173 -28.18 -48.12 -18.71
CA GLU A 173 -28.65 -47.50 -19.96
C GLU A 173 -28.14 -48.25 -21.19
N ASN A 174 -26.86 -48.64 -21.23
CA ASN A 174 -26.34 -49.47 -22.31
C ASN A 174 -27.06 -50.81 -22.41
N LYS A 175 -27.35 -51.45 -21.28
CA LYS A 175 -28.13 -52.69 -21.26
C LYS A 175 -29.52 -52.49 -21.84
N ARG A 176 -30.24 -51.44 -21.40
CA ARG A 176 -31.56 -51.09 -21.93
C ARG A 176 -31.53 -50.81 -23.43
N PHE A 177 -30.51 -50.10 -23.91
CA PHE A 177 -30.32 -49.83 -25.33
C PHE A 177 -30.14 -51.13 -26.13
N MET A 178 -29.28 -52.04 -25.65
CA MET A 178 -29.03 -53.33 -26.30
C MET A 178 -30.29 -54.21 -26.33
N GLU A 179 -31.05 -54.26 -25.23
CA GLU A 179 -32.32 -54.98 -25.16
C GLU A 179 -33.35 -54.41 -26.14
N SER A 180 -33.45 -53.08 -26.23
CA SER A 180 -34.32 -52.41 -27.20
C SER A 180 -33.92 -52.71 -28.64
N GLN A 181 -32.62 -52.69 -28.96
CA GLN A 181 -32.10 -53.04 -30.28
C GLN A 181 -32.36 -54.50 -30.63
N TRP A 182 -32.19 -55.43 -29.68
CA TRP A 182 -32.51 -56.84 -29.88
C TRP A 182 -34.00 -57.06 -30.15
N GLN A 183 -34.87 -56.39 -29.39
CA GLN A 183 -36.30 -56.48 -29.58
C GLN A 183 -36.72 -55.91 -30.94
N GLN A 184 -36.14 -54.78 -31.33
CA GLN A 184 -36.39 -54.16 -32.64
C GLN A 184 -35.97 -55.10 -33.79
N ARG A 185 -34.75 -55.64 -33.76
CA ARG A 185 -34.28 -56.61 -34.77
C ARG A 185 -35.12 -57.86 -34.82
N ARG A 186 -35.65 -58.33 -33.68
CA ARG A 186 -36.56 -59.47 -33.61
C ARG A 186 -37.86 -59.16 -34.33
N ILE A 187 -38.45 -57.99 -34.08
CA ILE A 187 -39.69 -57.53 -34.74
C ILE A 187 -39.47 -57.37 -36.24
N GLU A 188 -38.38 -56.72 -36.65
CA GLU A 188 -38.01 -56.54 -38.06
C GLU A 188 -37.91 -57.88 -38.78
N ARG A 189 -37.21 -58.86 -38.19
CA ARG A 189 -37.11 -60.22 -38.75
C ARG A 189 -38.47 -60.92 -38.85
N MET A 190 -39.35 -60.73 -37.86
CA MET A 190 -40.70 -61.31 -37.92
C MET A 190 -41.52 -60.67 -39.05
N LEU A 191 -41.40 -59.35 -39.23
CA LEU A 191 -42.10 -58.61 -40.29
C LEU A 191 -41.56 -58.98 -41.68
N GLU A 192 -40.24 -59.08 -41.83
CA GLU A 192 -39.56 -59.50 -43.06
C GLU A 192 -40.00 -60.92 -43.45
N ASN A 193 -39.96 -61.88 -42.51
CA ASN A 193 -40.44 -63.24 -42.75
C ASN A 193 -41.94 -63.28 -43.13
N HIS A 194 -42.77 -62.41 -42.54
CA HIS A 194 -44.19 -62.32 -42.89
C HIS A 194 -44.36 -61.76 -44.31
N TYR A 195 -43.64 -60.68 -44.62
CA TYR A 195 -43.65 -60.05 -45.94
C TYR A 195 -43.21 -61.03 -47.04
N ASP A 196 -42.09 -61.73 -46.83
CA ASP A 196 -41.58 -62.72 -47.78
C ASP A 196 -42.60 -63.85 -48.03
N ARG A 197 -43.30 -64.31 -46.99
CA ARG A 197 -44.38 -65.31 -47.14
C ARG A 197 -45.55 -64.78 -47.97
N GLU A 198 -45.94 -63.53 -47.79
CA GLU A 198 -47.00 -62.91 -48.60
C GLU A 198 -46.55 -62.74 -50.05
N VAL A 199 -45.30 -62.33 -50.31
CA VAL A 199 -44.75 -62.22 -51.67
C VAL A 199 -44.69 -63.59 -52.37
N LEU A 200 -44.32 -64.65 -51.65
CA LEU A 200 -44.29 -66.01 -52.18
C LEU A 200 -45.65 -66.52 -52.66
N ARG A 201 -46.77 -65.97 -52.15
CA ARG A 201 -48.11 -66.30 -52.66
C ARG A 201 -48.30 -65.86 -54.11
N TYR A 202 -47.62 -64.79 -54.53
CA TYR A 202 -47.73 -64.21 -55.87
C TYR A 202 -46.55 -64.56 -56.78
N ASN A 203 -45.37 -64.83 -56.22
CA ASN A 203 -44.17 -65.27 -56.96
C ASN A 203 -43.46 -66.40 -56.19
N PRO A 204 -43.49 -67.66 -56.67
CA PRO A 204 -43.07 -68.81 -55.88
C PRO A 204 -41.54 -68.94 -55.69
N ILE A 205 -40.72 -68.07 -56.28
CA ILE A 205 -39.26 -68.10 -56.13
C ILE A 205 -38.83 -67.17 -54.99
N ASN A 206 -38.15 -67.73 -53.98
CA ASN A 206 -37.56 -66.97 -52.87
C ASN A 206 -36.23 -66.33 -53.30
N TRP A 207 -36.29 -65.20 -53.99
CA TRP A 207 -35.09 -64.49 -54.50
C TRP A 207 -34.16 -63.94 -53.41
N SER A 208 -34.70 -63.63 -52.22
CA SER A 208 -33.93 -63.07 -51.09
C SER A 208 -33.25 -64.14 -50.23
N GLY A 209 -33.67 -65.40 -50.31
CA GLY A 209 -33.08 -66.51 -49.55
C GLY A 209 -33.23 -66.38 -48.03
N THR A 210 -34.12 -65.51 -47.56
CA THR A 210 -34.29 -65.12 -46.14
C THR A 210 -35.20 -66.08 -45.37
N LEU A 211 -36.17 -66.71 -46.04
CA LEU A 211 -36.95 -67.82 -45.48
C LEU A 211 -36.12 -69.11 -45.47
N LYS A 212 -35.79 -69.59 -44.27
CA LYS A 212 -35.25 -70.94 -44.03
C LYS A 212 -36.35 -71.98 -43.88
#